data_AF-A0A528ALD9-F1
#
_entry.id   AF-A0A528ALD9-F1
#
_cell.length_a   1.000
_cell.length_b   1.000
_cell.length_c   1.000
_cell.angle_alpha   90.00
_cell.angle_beta   90.00
_cell.angle_gamma   90.00
#
_symmetry.space_group_name_H-M   'P 1'
#
loop_
_entity.id
_entity.type
_entity.pdbx_description
1 polymer ?
#
loop_
_entity_poly.entity_id
_entity_poly.type
_entity_poly.pdbx_seq_one_letter_code
_entity_poly.pdbx_strand_id
1 'polypeptide(L)'
;MSDGTVFETTPSRLCSDRMAIEPVPVQVGSWRGEAVRLAGPTHATLLEQAREERTFGFSEAIESRALVERKISEERLAPSLSAVHEIDAYFERLPYFDRTELPGLLRDIRRDDSALQDILRKVRRRFADPSYAYAALDLAARELRREGLDQLAIRTNGAKAQLMAKQGVAVRAGLNISVVATEVAAGDQRLAAELRDFYRATVSSDPG
;
A
#
# COMPACT_ATOMS: atom_id res chain seq x y z
N MET A 1 24.52 74.70 -53.87
CA MET A 1 25.96 75.02 -54.01
C MET A 1 26.55 74.95 -52.61
N SER A 2 27.45 74.08 -52.22
CA SER A 2 28.22 73.06 -52.94
C SER A 2 28.74 72.04 -51.92
N ASP A 3 28.98 70.83 -52.41
CA ASP A 3 29.79 69.70 -51.95
C ASP A 3 30.57 69.74 -50.64
N GLY A 4 30.59 68.56 -50.00
CA GLY A 4 31.56 68.20 -48.97
C GLY A 4 31.44 66.75 -48.51
N THR A 5 31.64 65.81 -49.43
CA THR A 5 31.76 64.37 -49.14
C THR A 5 33.09 64.08 -48.45
N VAL A 6 33.08 63.40 -47.30
CA VAL A 6 34.19 62.52 -46.88
C VAL A 6 33.61 61.24 -46.29
N PHE A 7 33.88 60.13 -46.97
CA PHE A 7 33.74 58.76 -46.50
C PHE A 7 34.88 58.46 -45.51
N GLU A 8 34.57 58.01 -44.30
CA GLU A 8 35.49 57.13 -43.56
C GLU A 8 34.71 55.95 -42.96
N THR A 9 34.84 54.83 -43.68
CA THR A 9 34.98 53.44 -43.23
C THR A 9 34.60 53.09 -41.79
N THR A 10 33.54 52.30 -41.68
CA THR A 10 33.28 51.32 -40.62
C THR A 10 34.51 50.47 -40.30
N PRO A 11 34.71 50.11 -39.03
CA PRO A 11 34.91 48.71 -38.73
C PRO A 11 33.82 48.22 -37.78
N SER A 12 33.08 47.23 -38.28
CA SER A 12 32.16 46.39 -37.53
C SER A 12 32.82 45.91 -36.23
N ARG A 13 32.27 46.32 -35.09
CA ARG A 13 32.46 45.59 -33.83
C ARG A 13 31.09 45.23 -33.29
N LEU A 14 30.71 44.03 -33.70
CA LEU A 14 30.15 42.98 -32.85
C LEU A 14 29.34 43.52 -31.67
N CYS A 15 28.03 43.43 -31.85
CA CYS A 15 27.03 43.36 -30.81
C CYS A 15 27.57 42.49 -29.65
N SER A 16 27.99 43.13 -28.56
CA SER A 16 28.20 42.47 -27.28
C SER A 16 27.16 43.07 -26.35
N ASP A 17 25.95 42.52 -26.47
CA ASP A 17 24.91 42.62 -25.46
C ASP A 17 25.41 41.85 -24.22
N ARG A 18 26.34 42.47 -23.48
CA ARG A 18 26.66 42.05 -22.12
C ARG A 18 25.58 42.68 -21.25
N MET A 19 24.50 41.94 -21.06
CA MET A 19 23.59 42.15 -19.94
C MET A 19 24.44 42.30 -18.68
N ALA A 20 24.54 43.53 -18.19
CA ALA A 20 25.08 43.81 -16.87
C ALA A 20 24.12 43.14 -15.88
N ILE A 21 24.53 42.00 -15.34
CA ILE A 21 23.83 41.37 -14.22
C ILE A 21 24.08 42.30 -13.04
N GLU A 22 23.11 43.15 -12.73
CA GLU A 22 23.14 43.92 -11.49
C GLU A 22 23.22 42.93 -10.30
N PRO A 23 24.14 43.12 -9.35
CA PRO A 23 24.26 42.22 -8.21
C PRO A 23 22.98 42.29 -7.37
N VAL A 24 22.29 41.15 -7.27
CA VAL A 24 21.11 40.99 -6.42
C VAL A 24 21.50 41.37 -4.98
N PRO A 25 20.80 42.31 -4.32
CA PRO A 25 21.16 42.74 -2.97
C PRO A 25 21.07 41.54 -2.02
N VAL A 26 22.21 41.16 -1.45
CA VAL A 26 22.29 40.10 -0.45
C VAL A 26 21.63 40.61 0.82
N GLN A 27 20.45 40.07 1.14
CA GLN A 27 19.73 40.43 2.36
C GLN A 27 20.52 39.91 3.57
N VAL A 28 20.99 40.83 4.40
CA VAL A 28 21.75 40.53 5.62
C VAL A 28 20.79 40.66 6.82
N GLY A 29 20.59 39.58 7.55
CA GLY A 29 19.85 39.55 8.81
C GLY A 29 20.78 39.42 10.01
N SER A 30 20.29 39.67 11.23
CA SER A 30 20.99 39.32 12.46
C SER A 30 20.22 38.25 13.22
N TRP A 31 20.91 37.18 13.61
CA TRP A 31 20.38 36.16 14.51
C TRP A 31 21.26 36.10 15.76
N ARG A 32 20.68 36.38 16.93
CA ARG A 32 21.40 36.40 18.23
C ARG A 32 22.66 37.29 18.23
N GLY A 33 22.61 38.41 17.53
CA GLY A 33 23.74 39.35 17.44
C GLY A 33 24.80 38.96 16.41
N GLU A 34 24.65 37.83 15.72
CA GLU A 34 25.55 37.39 14.65
C GLU A 34 24.95 37.73 13.29
N ALA A 35 25.77 38.27 12.38
CA ALA A 35 25.32 38.67 11.04
C ALA A 35 25.25 37.44 10.13
N VAL A 36 24.05 37.12 9.65
CA VAL A 36 23.80 36.00 8.72
C VAL A 36 23.56 36.55 7.33
N ARG A 37 24.30 36.02 6.33
CA ARG A 37 24.15 36.38 4.92
C ARG A 37 23.57 35.19 4.15
N LEU A 38 22.51 35.42 3.38
CA LEU A 38 22.00 34.45 2.43
C LEU A 38 22.98 34.38 1.24
N ALA A 39 23.72 33.28 1.11
CA ALA A 39 24.49 33.03 -0.10
C ALA A 39 23.50 32.85 -1.26
N GLY A 40 23.60 33.70 -2.28
CA GLY A 40 22.84 33.52 -3.52
C GLY A 40 23.17 32.16 -4.16
N PRO A 41 22.24 31.56 -4.91
CA PRO A 41 22.46 30.25 -5.50
C PRO A 41 23.70 30.26 -6.40
N THR A 42 24.67 29.40 -6.08
CA THR A 42 25.89 29.19 -6.87
C THR A 42 25.57 28.36 -8.11
N HIS A 43 26.40 28.43 -9.16
CA HIS A 43 26.26 27.55 -10.34
C HIS A 43 26.17 26.05 -9.99
N ALA A 44 26.82 25.63 -8.90
CA ALA A 44 26.75 24.26 -8.38
C ALA A 44 25.34 23.88 -7.87
N THR A 45 24.66 24.77 -7.13
CA THR A 45 23.29 24.51 -6.66
C THR A 45 22.29 24.54 -7.80
N LEU A 46 22.49 25.38 -8.81
CA LEU A 46 21.66 25.39 -10.03
C LEU A 46 21.80 24.08 -10.84
N LEU A 47 23.02 23.53 -10.94
CA LEU A 47 23.24 22.23 -11.59
C LEU A 47 22.61 21.07 -10.83
N GLU A 48 22.64 21.12 -9.49
CA GLU A 48 22.03 20.11 -8.63
C GLU A 48 20.50 20.12 -8.76
N GLN A 49 19.88 21.31 -8.78
CA GLN A 49 18.45 21.48 -9.06
C GLN A 49 18.06 20.98 -10.46
N ALA A 50 18.86 21.27 -11.49
CA ALA A 50 18.64 20.76 -12.84
C ALA A 50 18.81 19.23 -12.94
N ARG A 51 19.65 18.63 -12.09
CA ARG A 51 19.81 17.17 -11.99
C ARG A 51 18.58 16.54 -11.34
N GLU A 52 18.02 17.17 -10.30
CA GLU A 52 16.78 16.73 -9.67
C GLU A 52 15.61 16.79 -10.66
N GLU A 53 15.44 17.89 -11.41
CA GLU A 53 14.39 18.00 -12.45
C GLU A 53 14.49 16.91 -13.54
N ARG A 54 15.70 16.54 -13.97
CA ARG A 54 15.88 15.44 -14.94
C ARG A 54 15.63 14.05 -14.35
N THR A 55 15.90 13.87 -13.06
CA THR A 55 15.65 12.60 -12.37
C THR A 55 14.15 12.38 -12.18
N PHE A 56 13.38 13.44 -11.88
CA PHE A 56 11.92 13.40 -11.83
C PHE A 56 11.28 13.07 -13.18
N GLY A 57 11.74 13.68 -14.29
CA GLY A 57 11.19 13.39 -15.62
C GLY A 57 11.42 11.96 -16.09
N PHE A 58 12.53 11.33 -15.69
CA PHE A 58 12.82 9.94 -16.01
C PHE A 58 12.04 8.96 -15.12
N SER A 59 11.85 9.27 -13.83
CA SER A 59 10.94 8.49 -12.97
C SER A 59 9.49 8.58 -13.42
N GLU A 60 9.02 9.76 -13.85
CA GLU A 60 7.66 9.94 -14.36
C GLU A 60 7.43 9.16 -15.67
N ALA A 61 8.41 9.14 -16.58
CA ALA A 61 8.34 8.37 -17.82
C ALA A 61 8.38 6.84 -17.60
N ILE A 62 9.09 6.37 -16.57
CA ILE A 62 9.14 4.95 -16.20
C ILE A 62 7.89 4.54 -15.42
N GLU A 63 7.41 5.36 -14.50
CA GLU A 63 6.14 5.12 -13.80
C GLU A 63 4.96 5.14 -14.76
N SER A 64 4.89 6.10 -15.68
CA SER A 64 3.82 6.15 -16.69
C SER A 64 3.83 4.94 -17.63
N ARG A 65 5.00 4.46 -18.08
CA ARG A 65 5.06 3.21 -18.87
C ARG A 65 4.71 1.96 -18.05
N ALA A 66 5.15 1.88 -16.79
CA ALA A 66 4.79 0.77 -15.89
C ALA A 66 3.28 0.75 -15.56
N LEU A 67 2.62 1.91 -15.59
CA LEU A 67 1.17 2.03 -15.41
C LEU A 67 0.39 1.68 -16.67
N VAL A 68 0.91 1.95 -17.88
CA VAL A 68 0.25 1.63 -19.15
C VAL A 68 0.24 0.13 -19.46
N GLU A 69 1.29 -0.62 -19.08
CA GLU A 69 1.32 -2.08 -19.26
C GLU A 69 0.56 -2.85 -18.17
N ARG A 70 0.27 -2.20 -17.04
CA ARG A 70 -0.81 -2.66 -16.16
C ARG A 70 -2.12 -2.25 -16.80
N LYS A 71 -2.78 -3.18 -17.51
CA LYS A 71 -4.23 -3.15 -17.66
C LYS A 71 -4.83 -2.88 -16.28
N ILE A 72 -5.19 -1.63 -16.02
CA ILE A 72 -6.06 -1.25 -14.92
C ILE A 72 -7.40 -1.86 -15.35
N SER A 73 -7.65 -3.09 -14.93
CA SER A 73 -9.02 -3.51 -14.72
C SER A 73 -9.54 -2.57 -13.63
N GLU A 74 -10.32 -1.58 -14.04
CA GLU A 74 -11.14 -0.74 -13.18
C GLU A 74 -12.12 -1.64 -12.40
N GLU A 75 -11.61 -2.32 -11.37
CA GLU A 75 -12.41 -2.83 -10.26
C GLU A 75 -11.49 -3.14 -9.07
N ARG A 76 -10.70 -2.14 -8.66
CA ARG A 76 -10.19 -2.07 -7.29
C ARG A 76 -10.91 -0.95 -6.57
N LEU A 77 -12.21 -1.11 -6.42
CA LEU A 77 -12.87 -0.59 -5.22
C LEU A 77 -12.14 -1.25 -4.06
N ALA A 78 -11.31 -0.48 -3.35
CA ALA A 78 -10.95 -0.88 -1.99
C ALA A 78 -12.28 -1.22 -1.30
N PRO A 79 -12.46 -2.44 -0.75
CA PRO A 79 -13.72 -2.81 -0.15
C PRO A 79 -14.10 -1.70 0.83
N SER A 80 -15.31 -1.17 0.69
CA SER A 80 -15.80 -0.12 1.57
C SER A 80 -15.55 -0.55 3.01
N LEU A 81 -15.22 0.39 3.90
CA LEU A 81 -15.08 0.09 5.33
C LEU A 81 -16.33 -0.63 5.89
N SER A 82 -17.50 -0.51 5.22
CA SER A 82 -18.70 -1.31 5.51
C SER A 82 -18.54 -2.80 5.19
N ALA A 83 -17.91 -3.18 4.08
CA ALA A 83 -17.66 -4.59 3.73
C ALA A 83 -16.64 -5.25 4.67
N VAL A 84 -15.73 -4.45 5.26
CA VAL A 84 -14.82 -4.93 6.30
C VAL A 84 -15.53 -5.07 7.66
N HIS A 85 -16.38 -4.11 8.05
CA HIS A 85 -17.15 -4.18 9.29
C HIS A 85 -18.23 -5.27 9.29
N GLU A 86 -18.82 -5.61 8.14
CA GLU A 86 -19.73 -6.75 8.05
C GLU A 86 -19.03 -8.05 8.46
N ILE A 87 -17.79 -8.26 8.00
CA ILE A 87 -17.01 -9.47 8.27
C ILE A 87 -16.75 -9.67 9.79
N ASP A 88 -16.55 -8.58 10.55
CA ASP A 88 -16.29 -8.67 11.99
C ASP A 88 -17.51 -9.16 12.81
N ALA A 89 -18.74 -8.84 12.37
CA ALA A 89 -19.97 -9.33 12.99
C ALA A 89 -20.24 -10.83 12.70
N TYR A 90 -19.66 -11.38 11.63
CA TYR A 90 -19.81 -12.79 11.26
C TYR A 90 -19.01 -13.73 12.15
N PHE A 91 -17.91 -13.28 12.76
CA PHE A 91 -17.00 -14.17 13.50
C PHE A 91 -17.59 -14.78 14.76
N GLU A 92 -18.40 -14.04 15.50
CA GLU A 92 -19.07 -14.58 16.69
C GLU A 92 -20.14 -15.62 16.34
N ARG A 93 -20.55 -15.68 15.07
CA ARG A 93 -21.65 -16.51 14.59
C ARG A 93 -21.21 -17.64 13.67
N LEU A 94 -19.89 -17.82 13.42
CA LEU A 94 -19.40 -18.90 12.56
C LEU A 94 -19.72 -20.27 13.20
N PRO A 95 -20.67 -21.03 12.63
CA PRO A 95 -21.00 -22.33 13.18
C PRO A 95 -19.85 -23.29 12.95
N TYR A 96 -19.64 -24.24 13.86
CA TYR A 96 -18.56 -25.24 13.78
C TYR A 96 -17.13 -24.67 13.71
N PHE A 97 -16.93 -23.37 13.99
CA PHE A 97 -15.60 -22.82 14.19
C PHE A 97 -15.01 -23.36 15.50
N ASP A 98 -13.94 -24.15 15.39
CA ASP A 98 -13.31 -24.76 16.55
C ASP A 98 -12.48 -23.75 17.35
N ARG A 99 -13.12 -23.10 18.32
CA ARG A 99 -12.45 -22.16 19.24
C ARG A 99 -11.40 -22.85 20.12
N THR A 100 -11.46 -24.17 20.30
CA THR A 100 -10.53 -24.91 21.18
C THR A 100 -9.11 -24.98 20.61
N GLU A 101 -8.96 -24.81 19.29
CA GLU A 101 -7.67 -24.73 18.59
C GLU A 101 -6.98 -23.36 18.73
N LEU A 102 -7.70 -22.31 19.13
CA LEU A 102 -7.17 -20.94 19.19
C LEU A 102 -6.03 -20.78 20.22
N PRO A 103 -6.08 -21.33 21.45
CA PRO A 103 -4.96 -21.29 22.38
C PRO A 103 -3.70 -21.99 21.83
N GLY A 104 -3.88 -23.08 21.08
CA GLY A 104 -2.79 -23.77 20.38
C GLY A 104 -2.15 -22.87 19.33
N LEU A 105 -2.98 -22.20 18.52
CA LEU A 105 -2.50 -21.24 17.52
C LEU A 105 -1.70 -20.11 18.14
N LEU A 106 -2.22 -19.49 19.21
CA LEU A 106 -1.54 -18.42 19.93
C LEU A 106 -0.20 -18.88 20.50
N ARG A 107 -0.15 -20.07 21.12
CA ARG A 107 1.08 -20.66 21.64
C ARG A 107 2.14 -20.79 20.54
N ASP A 108 1.75 -21.31 19.37
CA ASP A 108 2.69 -21.49 18.27
C ASP A 108 3.15 -20.16 17.67
N ILE A 109 2.26 -19.17 17.54
CA ILE A 109 2.62 -17.85 17.01
C ILE A 109 3.67 -17.19 17.92
N ARG A 110 3.49 -17.29 19.25
CA ARG A 110 4.39 -16.73 20.28
C ARG A 110 5.78 -17.37 20.30
N ARG A 111 5.85 -18.70 20.17
CA ARG A 111 7.08 -19.48 20.45
C ARG A 111 8.32 -19.00 19.67
N ASP A 112 8.15 -18.59 18.43
CA ASP A 112 9.27 -18.34 17.50
C ASP A 112 9.35 -16.90 17.02
N ASP A 113 8.65 -15.96 17.66
CA ASP A 113 8.41 -14.62 17.10
C ASP A 113 8.03 -14.68 15.61
N SER A 114 7.01 -15.48 15.31
CA SER A 114 6.78 -16.04 13.97
C SER A 114 6.78 -14.97 12.86
N ALA A 115 7.49 -15.26 11.77
CA ALA A 115 7.38 -14.48 10.55
C ALA A 115 5.98 -14.66 9.92
N LEU A 116 5.57 -13.72 9.08
CA LEU A 116 4.24 -13.69 8.45
C LEU A 116 3.90 -15.02 7.73
N GLN A 117 4.84 -15.58 6.97
CA GLN A 117 4.62 -16.84 6.25
C GLN A 117 4.46 -18.04 7.19
N ASP A 118 5.14 -18.02 8.35
CA ASP A 118 5.00 -19.07 9.34
C ASP A 118 3.65 -18.98 10.05
N ILE A 119 3.16 -17.77 10.33
CA ILE A 119 1.80 -17.55 10.86
C ILE A 119 0.75 -18.13 9.89
N LEU A 120 0.88 -17.85 8.58
CA LEU A 120 0.00 -18.44 7.56
C LEU A 120 0.07 -19.96 7.52
N ARG A 121 1.26 -20.55 7.67
CA ARG A 121 1.42 -22.01 7.71
C ARG A 121 0.79 -22.61 8.97
N LYS A 122 1.00 -21.97 10.13
CA LYS A 122 0.48 -22.38 11.43
C LYS A 122 -1.06 -22.36 11.47
N VAL A 123 -1.69 -21.31 10.94
CA VAL A 123 -3.16 -21.25 10.90
C VAL A 123 -3.76 -22.29 9.95
N ARG A 124 -3.19 -22.49 8.75
CA ARG A 124 -3.71 -23.47 7.77
C ARG A 124 -3.62 -24.92 8.24
N ARG A 125 -2.66 -25.23 9.12
CA ARG A 125 -2.53 -26.56 9.73
C ARG A 125 -3.67 -26.88 10.70
N ARG A 126 -4.24 -25.86 11.35
CA ARG A 126 -5.33 -26.00 12.32
C ARG A 126 -6.71 -25.80 11.69
N PHE A 127 -6.80 -24.82 10.79
CA PHE A 127 -8.04 -24.42 10.13
C PHE A 127 -7.86 -24.62 8.63
N ALA A 128 -8.34 -25.76 8.14
CA ALA A 128 -8.30 -26.09 6.72
C ALA A 128 -9.20 -25.16 5.88
N ASP A 129 -10.37 -24.79 6.44
CA ASP A 129 -11.26 -23.83 5.78
C ASP A 129 -10.68 -22.41 5.82
N PRO A 130 -10.57 -21.71 4.68
CA PRO A 130 -9.96 -20.38 4.61
C PRO A 130 -10.73 -19.31 5.39
N SER A 131 -12.05 -19.44 5.50
CA SER A 131 -12.92 -18.54 6.27
C SER A 131 -12.68 -18.72 7.76
N TYR A 132 -12.50 -19.96 8.22
CA TYR A 132 -12.11 -20.24 9.61
C TYR A 132 -10.68 -19.81 9.90
N ALA A 133 -9.74 -20.00 8.96
CA ALA A 133 -8.39 -19.51 9.10
C ALA A 133 -8.35 -17.97 9.20
N TYR A 134 -9.19 -17.28 8.41
CA TYR A 134 -9.34 -15.83 8.49
C TYR A 134 -9.87 -15.37 9.85
N ALA A 135 -10.90 -16.05 10.37
CA ALA A 135 -11.46 -15.80 11.70
C ALA A 135 -10.44 -16.04 12.82
N ALA A 136 -9.70 -17.15 12.75
CA ALA A 136 -8.68 -17.49 13.73
C ALA A 136 -7.56 -16.45 13.78
N LEU A 137 -7.13 -15.92 12.63
CA LEU A 137 -6.13 -14.85 12.58
C LEU A 137 -6.65 -13.54 13.16
N ASP A 138 -7.93 -13.21 12.94
CA ASP A 138 -8.54 -12.01 13.51
C ASP A 138 -8.59 -12.09 15.04
N LEU A 139 -9.13 -13.19 15.58
CA LEU A 139 -9.20 -13.45 17.01
C LEU A 139 -7.80 -13.49 17.63
N ALA A 140 -6.84 -14.17 17.00
CA ALA A 140 -5.46 -14.21 17.48
C ALA A 140 -4.83 -12.81 17.54
N ALA A 141 -5.05 -11.96 16.52
CA ALA A 141 -4.53 -10.59 16.52
C ALA A 141 -5.18 -9.69 17.57
N ARG A 142 -6.44 -9.95 17.96
CA ARG A 142 -7.11 -9.26 19.08
C ARG A 142 -6.51 -9.70 20.41
N GLU A 143 -6.36 -11.00 20.63
CA GLU A 143 -5.78 -11.52 21.88
C GLU A 143 -4.31 -11.10 22.08
N LEU A 144 -3.49 -11.14 21.02
CA LEU A 144 -2.11 -10.66 21.08
C LEU A 144 -2.02 -9.17 21.44
N ARG A 145 -2.95 -8.33 20.94
CA ARG A 145 -3.05 -6.91 21.35
C ARG A 145 -3.44 -6.76 22.81
N ARG A 146 -4.39 -7.56 23.31
CA ARG A 146 -4.80 -7.53 24.72
C ARG A 146 -3.67 -7.91 25.67
N GLU A 147 -2.75 -8.75 25.20
CA GLU A 147 -1.55 -9.16 25.93
C GLU A 147 -0.36 -8.17 25.81
N GLY A 148 -0.52 -7.08 25.06
CA GLY A 148 0.56 -6.10 24.83
C GLY A 148 1.62 -6.54 23.82
N LEU A 149 1.34 -7.57 23.01
CA LEU A 149 2.24 -8.09 21.98
C LEU A 149 1.97 -7.45 20.60
N ASP A 150 2.05 -6.11 20.54
CA ASP A 150 1.59 -5.32 19.39
C ASP A 150 2.28 -5.68 18.07
N GLN A 151 3.60 -5.88 18.09
CA GLN A 151 4.36 -6.23 16.88
C GLN A 151 3.95 -7.60 16.31
N LEU A 152 3.62 -8.54 17.18
CA LEU A 152 3.15 -9.86 16.78
C LEU A 152 1.70 -9.81 16.29
N ALA A 153 0.88 -8.95 16.89
CA ALA A 153 -0.47 -8.67 16.41
C ALA A 153 -0.49 -8.00 15.03
N ILE A 154 0.40 -7.03 14.78
CA ILE A 154 0.57 -6.39 13.46
C ILE A 154 0.96 -7.43 12.41
N ARG A 155 1.91 -8.32 12.70
CA ARG A 155 2.29 -9.41 11.79
C ARG A 155 1.15 -10.40 11.57
N THR A 156 0.39 -10.73 12.60
CA THR A 156 -0.80 -11.60 12.49
C THR A 156 -1.88 -10.94 11.61
N ASN A 157 -2.11 -9.64 11.75
CA ASN A 157 -2.97 -8.87 10.84
C ASN A 157 -2.43 -8.84 9.41
N GLY A 158 -1.10 -8.74 9.22
CA GLY A 158 -0.48 -8.88 7.91
C GLY A 158 -0.72 -10.24 7.27
N ALA A 159 -0.64 -11.33 8.05
CA ALA A 159 -1.01 -12.66 7.59
C ALA A 159 -2.51 -12.74 7.21
N LYS A 160 -3.40 -12.14 8.02
CA LYS A 160 -4.84 -12.04 7.73
C LYS A 160 -5.10 -11.32 6.40
N ALA A 161 -4.45 -10.17 6.19
CA ALA A 161 -4.55 -9.39 4.96
C ALA A 161 -4.02 -10.18 3.75
N GLN A 162 -2.90 -10.89 3.88
CA GLN A 162 -2.37 -11.72 2.81
C GLN A 162 -3.28 -12.91 2.47
N LEU A 163 -3.95 -13.51 3.47
CA LEU A 163 -4.95 -14.53 3.24
C LEU A 163 -6.12 -13.98 2.42
N MET A 164 -6.66 -12.81 2.80
CA MET A 164 -7.71 -12.13 2.04
C MET A 164 -7.27 -11.74 0.64
N ALA A 165 -6.02 -11.30 0.44
CA ALA A 165 -5.52 -10.94 -0.88
C ALA A 165 -5.40 -12.16 -1.82
N LYS A 166 -5.02 -13.34 -1.29
CA LYS A 166 -4.82 -14.56 -2.08
C LYS A 166 -6.09 -15.41 -2.24
N GLN A 167 -6.95 -15.42 -1.25
CA GLN A 167 -8.11 -16.32 -1.15
C GLN A 167 -9.39 -15.55 -0.81
N GLY A 168 -9.46 -14.25 -1.11
CA GLY A 168 -10.56 -13.39 -0.67
C GLY A 168 -11.94 -13.84 -1.14
N VAL A 169 -12.05 -14.35 -2.37
CA VAL A 169 -13.30 -14.93 -2.89
C VAL A 169 -13.72 -16.13 -2.03
N ALA A 170 -12.79 -17.06 -1.78
CA ALA A 170 -13.06 -18.25 -0.98
C ALA A 170 -13.42 -17.93 0.48
N VAL A 171 -12.76 -16.94 1.08
CA VAL A 171 -13.05 -16.45 2.43
C VAL A 171 -14.44 -15.85 2.48
N ARG A 172 -14.75 -14.87 1.60
CA ARG A 172 -16.06 -14.21 1.57
C ARG A 172 -17.20 -15.20 1.29
N ALA A 173 -17.03 -16.08 0.31
CA ALA A 173 -18.04 -17.08 -0.01
C ALA A 173 -18.34 -18.00 1.17
N GLY A 174 -17.30 -18.47 1.87
CA GLY A 174 -17.47 -19.30 3.05
C GLY A 174 -18.14 -18.56 4.20
N LEU A 175 -17.76 -17.31 4.49
CA LEU A 175 -18.42 -16.49 5.51
C LEU A 175 -19.90 -16.27 5.19
N ASN A 176 -20.22 -15.91 3.93
CA ASN A 176 -21.58 -15.58 3.50
C ASN A 176 -22.56 -16.75 3.64
N ILE A 177 -22.11 -17.97 3.32
CA ILE A 177 -22.99 -19.15 3.32
C ILE A 177 -22.94 -19.93 4.65
N SER A 178 -22.05 -19.60 5.58
CA SER A 178 -21.80 -20.43 6.78
C SER A 178 -23.04 -20.65 7.66
N VAL A 179 -23.85 -19.62 7.86
CA VAL A 179 -25.08 -19.73 8.66
C VAL A 179 -26.13 -20.57 7.92
N VAL A 180 -26.42 -20.23 6.65
CA VAL A 180 -27.42 -20.93 5.83
C VAL A 180 -27.05 -22.40 5.62
N ALA A 181 -25.78 -22.70 5.33
CA ALA A 181 -25.31 -24.07 5.17
C ALA A 181 -25.52 -24.90 6.44
N THR A 182 -25.35 -24.29 7.61
CA THR A 182 -25.57 -24.95 8.90
C THR A 182 -27.05 -25.20 9.18
N GLU A 183 -27.90 -24.21 8.88
CA GLU A 183 -29.35 -24.34 9.02
C GLU A 183 -29.91 -25.44 8.11
N VAL A 184 -29.51 -25.44 6.83
CA VAL A 184 -29.91 -26.46 5.84
C VAL A 184 -29.40 -27.85 6.23
N ALA A 185 -28.19 -27.93 6.79
CA ALA A 185 -27.62 -29.19 7.24
C ALA A 185 -28.27 -29.72 8.54
N ALA A 186 -29.18 -28.95 9.17
CA ALA A 186 -29.92 -29.36 10.37
C ALA A 186 -29.02 -29.89 11.50
N GLY A 187 -27.82 -29.33 11.65
CA GLY A 187 -26.85 -29.76 12.67
C GLY A 187 -25.75 -30.71 12.17
N ASP A 188 -25.84 -31.25 10.96
CA ASP A 188 -24.79 -32.09 10.37
C ASP A 188 -23.59 -31.23 9.90
N GLN A 189 -22.49 -31.31 10.65
CA GLN A 189 -21.26 -30.56 10.37
C GLN A 189 -20.63 -30.93 9.02
N ARG A 190 -20.71 -32.20 8.62
CA ARG A 190 -20.12 -32.65 7.36
C ARG A 190 -20.91 -32.11 6.19
N LEU A 191 -22.24 -32.24 6.24
CA LEU A 191 -23.11 -31.68 5.20
C LEU A 191 -22.99 -30.15 5.12
N ALA A 192 -22.89 -29.46 6.25
CA ALA A 192 -22.66 -28.01 6.27
C ALA A 192 -21.31 -27.63 5.62
N ALA A 193 -20.27 -28.44 5.80
CA ALA A 193 -18.99 -28.24 5.10
C ALA A 193 -19.12 -28.48 3.59
N GLU A 194 -19.78 -29.56 3.18
CA GLU A 194 -20.04 -29.87 1.76
C GLU A 194 -20.83 -28.76 1.07
N LEU A 195 -21.86 -28.20 1.72
CA LEU A 195 -22.63 -27.05 1.20
C LEU A 195 -21.79 -25.76 1.09
N ARG A 196 -20.92 -25.50 2.05
CA ARG A 196 -19.98 -24.35 1.98
C ARG A 196 -19.00 -24.51 0.83
N ASP A 197 -18.44 -25.70 0.65
CA ASP A 197 -17.51 -25.99 -0.44
C ASP A 197 -18.20 -25.94 -1.80
N PHE A 198 -19.44 -26.45 -1.90
CA PHE A 198 -20.27 -26.34 -3.11
C PHE A 198 -20.49 -24.87 -3.48
N TYR A 199 -20.99 -24.05 -2.56
CA TYR A 199 -21.22 -22.63 -2.80
C TYR A 199 -19.94 -21.88 -3.20
N ARG A 200 -18.82 -22.18 -2.53
CA ARG A 200 -17.51 -21.61 -2.84
C ARG A 200 -17.07 -21.98 -4.27
N ALA A 201 -17.27 -23.23 -4.69
CA ALA A 201 -16.96 -23.68 -6.03
C ALA A 201 -17.82 -22.94 -7.07
N THR A 202 -19.12 -22.76 -6.82
CA THR A 202 -20.02 -22.01 -7.71
C THR A 202 -19.55 -20.56 -7.89
N VAL A 203 -19.29 -19.84 -6.79
CA VAL A 203 -18.84 -18.44 -6.83
C VAL A 203 -17.47 -18.28 -7.48
N SER A 204 -16.59 -19.28 -7.34
CA SER A 204 -15.23 -19.21 -7.90
C SER A 204 -15.15 -19.64 -9.38
N SER A 205 -16.16 -20.37 -9.87
CA SER A 205 -16.21 -20.89 -11.25
C SER A 205 -16.91 -19.95 -12.22
N ASP A 206 -17.50 -18.86 -11.72
CA ASP A 206 -18.20 -17.86 -12.52
C ASP A 206 -17.28 -16.64 -12.72
N PRO A 207 -16.55 -16.54 -13.85
CA PRO A 207 -15.86 -15.32 -14.20
C PRO A 207 -16.93 -14.36 -14.73
N GLY A 208 -17.44 -13.50 -13.86
CA GLY A 208 -18.22 -12.34 -14.31
C GLY A 208 -17.50 -11.57 -15.42
#